data_AF-A0AAF0EPF0-F1
#
_entry.id   AF-A0AAF0EPF0-F1
#
_cell.length_a   1.000
_cell.length_b   1.000
_cell.length_c   1.000
_cell.angle_alpha   90.00
_cell.angle_beta   90.00
_cell.angle_gamma   90.00
#
_symmetry.space_group_name_H-M   'P 1'
#
loop_
_entity.id
_entity.type
_entity.pdbx_description
1 polymer ?
#
loop_
_entity_poly.entity_id
_entity_poly.type
_entity_poly.pdbx_seq_one_letter_code
_entity_poly.pdbx_strand_id
1 'polypeptide(L)'
;METTDILANIAFTTSGALVDCVDSAYVANAEKVIVILRDGRKLIGILRSYDQFANLVLQDTVERVFLGNRYGDIPQGIYIVRGENVVLLGEIDLDQEDDVPPSLASSIPASAVPKLVEALAAENESKERRDRRRASALRREFGFSGEGAEGDSY
;
A
#
# COMPACT_ATOMS: atom_id res chain seq x y z
N MET A 1 16.06 -24.42 27.63
CA MET A 1 15.19 -24.18 26.46
C MET A 1 16.06 -24.43 25.25
N GLU A 2 15.88 -25.55 24.57
CA GLU A 2 16.79 -25.99 23.50
C GLU A 2 16.55 -25.19 22.21
N THR A 3 17.62 -24.89 21.47
CA THR A 3 17.60 -24.10 20.22
C THR A 3 16.74 -24.75 19.12
N THR A 4 16.46 -26.04 19.23
CA THR A 4 15.58 -26.83 18.37
C THR A 4 14.10 -26.43 18.47
N ASP A 5 13.63 -25.91 19.61
CA ASP A 5 12.24 -25.47 19.79
C ASP A 5 11.95 -24.08 19.17
N ILE A 6 13.00 -23.28 18.93
CA ILE A 6 12.88 -21.93 18.35
C ILE A 6 12.57 -22.00 16.85
N LEU A 7 13.06 -23.05 16.17
CA LEU A 7 12.82 -23.26 14.73
C LEU A 7 11.45 -23.89 14.44
N ALA A 8 10.79 -24.50 15.43
CA ALA A 8 9.51 -25.17 15.26
C ALA A 8 8.30 -24.21 15.23
N ASN A 9 8.48 -22.96 15.65
CA ASN A 9 7.38 -22.00 15.86
C ASN A 9 7.32 -20.85 14.84
N ILE A 10 8.18 -20.81 13.82
CA ILE A 10 8.09 -19.82 12.74
C ILE A 10 7.49 -20.51 11.52
N ALA A 11 6.19 -20.30 11.30
CA ALA A 11 5.51 -20.81 10.12
C ALA A 11 5.93 -19.99 8.89
N PHE A 12 6.79 -20.55 8.03
CA PHE A 12 7.14 -19.97 6.72
C PHE A 12 6.01 -20.19 5.69
N THR A 13 4.85 -19.62 5.99
CA THR A 13 3.66 -19.68 5.14
C THR A 13 3.06 -18.28 5.05
N THR A 14 2.27 -18.00 4.02
CA THR A 14 1.52 -16.75 3.91
C THR A 14 0.71 -16.49 5.18
N SER A 15 0.01 -17.51 5.69
CA SER A 15 -0.75 -17.38 6.94
C SER A 15 0.14 -17.09 8.13
N GLY A 16 1.28 -17.75 8.26
CA GLY A 16 2.25 -17.46 9.32
C GLY A 16 2.80 -16.03 9.27
N ALA A 17 2.91 -15.43 8.08
CA ALA A 17 3.33 -14.04 7.92
C ALA A 17 2.23 -13.01 8.20
N LEU A 18 0.95 -13.40 8.11
CA LEU A 18 -0.20 -12.49 8.24
C LEU A 18 -0.96 -12.65 9.56
N VAL A 19 -0.76 -13.75 10.29
CA VAL A 19 -1.50 -14.04 11.52
C VAL A 19 -1.27 -12.98 12.59
N ASP A 20 -0.06 -12.46 12.67
CA ASP A 20 0.30 -11.44 13.65
C ASP A 20 -0.34 -10.09 13.31
N CYS A 21 -0.52 -9.77 12.02
CA CYS A 21 -1.16 -8.52 11.59
C CYS A 21 -2.69 -8.49 11.73
N VAL A 22 -3.33 -9.61 12.12
CA VAL A 22 -4.78 -9.64 12.30
C VAL A 22 -5.12 -9.13 13.68
N ASP A 23 -5.99 -8.13 13.74
CA ASP A 23 -6.43 -7.55 14.99
C ASP A 23 -7.01 -8.63 15.93
N SER A 24 -6.23 -8.95 16.98
CA SER A 24 -6.70 -9.76 18.09
C SER A 24 -7.60 -8.88 18.93
N ALA A 25 -8.90 -9.15 18.91
CA ALA A 25 -9.98 -8.39 19.56
C ALA A 25 -9.81 -8.08 21.08
N TYR A 26 -8.68 -8.48 21.69
CA TYR A 26 -8.31 -8.28 23.09
C TYR A 26 -7.26 -7.19 23.33
N VAL A 27 -6.59 -6.65 22.31
CA VAL A 27 -5.57 -5.59 22.49
C VAL A 27 -6.19 -4.23 22.18
N ALA A 28 -6.04 -3.27 23.09
CA ALA A 28 -6.67 -1.95 23.01
C ALA A 28 -6.16 -1.06 21.85
N ASN A 29 -5.11 -1.49 21.14
CA ASN A 29 -4.58 -0.84 19.96
C ASN A 29 -4.83 -1.76 18.77
N ALA A 30 -5.84 -1.44 17.95
CA ALA A 30 -6.05 -2.15 16.70
C ALA A 30 -4.85 -1.92 15.78
N GLU A 31 -4.11 -2.98 15.48
CA GLU A 31 -2.96 -2.94 14.58
C GLU A 31 -3.45 -2.58 13.17
N LYS A 32 -3.01 -1.41 12.69
CA LYS A 32 -3.31 -0.96 11.33
C LYS A 32 -2.26 -1.51 10.40
N VAL A 33 -2.69 -1.89 9.20
CA VAL A 33 -1.81 -2.27 8.11
C VAL A 33 -1.86 -1.24 7.01
N ILE A 34 -0.73 -1.00 6.34
CA ILE A 34 -0.68 -0.39 5.02
C ILE A 34 -0.65 -1.51 3.97
N VAL A 35 -1.45 -1.37 2.93
CA VAL A 35 -1.51 -2.27 1.77
C VAL A 35 -1.24 -1.46 0.52
N ILE A 36 -0.20 -1.82 -0.23
CA ILE A 36 0.11 -1.23 -1.53
C ILE A 36 -0.45 -2.13 -2.63
N LEU A 37 -1.27 -1.55 -3.50
CA LEU A 37 -1.90 -2.24 -4.61
C LEU A 37 -1.10 -2.09 -5.90
N ARG A 38 -1.31 -3.01 -6.84
CA ARG A 38 -0.64 -3.00 -8.16
C ARG A 38 -0.91 -1.71 -8.94
N ASP A 39 -2.11 -1.14 -8.81
CA ASP A 39 -2.48 0.15 -9.41
C ASP A 39 -1.83 1.38 -8.71
N GLY A 40 -1.01 1.15 -7.68
CA GLY A 40 -0.28 2.18 -6.94
C GLY A 40 -1.07 2.81 -5.79
N ARG A 41 -2.32 2.39 -5.56
CA ARG A 41 -3.11 2.86 -4.41
C ARG A 41 -2.53 2.33 -3.10
N LYS A 42 -2.67 3.14 -2.05
CA LYS A 42 -2.16 2.85 -0.71
C LYS A 42 -3.34 2.86 0.25
N LEU A 43 -3.72 1.69 0.73
CA LEU A 43 -4.83 1.53 1.67
C LEU A 43 -4.26 1.39 3.08
N ILE A 44 -4.85 2.08 4.04
CA ILE A 44 -4.54 1.93 5.46
C ILE A 44 -5.82 1.52 6.15
N GLY A 45 -5.79 0.44 6.93
CA GLY A 45 -6.98 -0.06 7.63
C GLY A 45 -6.65 -1.15 8.63
N ILE A 46 -7.67 -1.65 9.31
CA ILE A 46 -7.55 -2.74 10.28
C ILE A 46 -7.77 -4.06 9.54
N LEU A 47 -6.79 -4.96 9.57
CA LEU A 47 -6.91 -6.28 8.93
C LEU A 47 -7.81 -7.19 9.78
N ARG A 48 -8.99 -7.52 9.27
CA ARG A 48 -9.98 -8.35 9.97
C ARG A 48 -9.87 -9.83 9.65
N SER A 49 -9.55 -10.16 8.41
CA SER A 49 -9.36 -11.53 7.97
C SER A 49 -8.55 -11.58 6.70
N TYR A 50 -7.88 -12.71 6.50
CA TYR A 50 -7.18 -13.03 5.26
C TYR A 50 -7.40 -14.50 4.88
N ASP A 51 -6.96 -14.88 3.68
CA ASP A 51 -6.80 -16.28 3.29
C ASP A 51 -5.38 -16.58 2.79
N GLN A 52 -5.10 -17.85 2.48
CA GLN A 52 -3.79 -18.31 2.01
C GLN A 52 -3.34 -17.69 0.67
N PHE A 53 -4.25 -17.06 -0.08
CA PHE A 53 -3.97 -16.35 -1.33
C PHE A 53 -3.77 -14.84 -1.09
N ALA A 54 -3.75 -14.40 0.18
CA ALA A 54 -3.69 -13.01 0.60
C ALA A 54 -4.88 -12.17 0.11
N ASN A 55 -6.08 -12.77 -0.05
CA ASN A 55 -7.29 -11.97 -0.12
C ASN A 55 -7.55 -11.36 1.26
N LEU A 56 -7.77 -10.04 1.33
CA LEU A 56 -7.82 -9.29 2.59
C LEU A 56 -9.20 -8.69 2.80
N VAL A 57 -9.67 -8.68 4.05
CA VAL A 57 -10.80 -7.86 4.49
C VAL A 57 -10.27 -6.80 5.45
N LEU A 58 -10.36 -5.55 5.03
CA LEU A 58 -9.96 -4.38 5.80
C LEU A 58 -11.20 -3.67 6.35
N GLN A 59 -11.12 -3.21 7.59
CA GLN A 59 -12.13 -2.35 8.22
C GLN A 59 -11.54 -0.95 8.45
N ASP A 60 -12.40 0.07 8.51
CA ASP A 60 -12.03 1.47 8.77
C ASP A 60 -10.93 1.94 7.82
N THR A 61 -11.04 1.49 6.57
CA THR A 61 -10.04 1.67 5.53
C THR A 61 -10.10 3.11 5.04
N VAL A 62 -8.91 3.71 4.89
CA VAL A 62 -8.69 4.95 4.15
C VAL A 62 -7.75 4.67 3.00
N GLU A 63 -7.97 5.34 1.88
CA GLU A 63 -6.99 5.42 0.80
C GLU A 63 -6.15 6.69 1.01
N ARG A 64 -4.84 6.51 1.21
CA ARG A 64 -3.91 7.61 1.39
C ARG A 64 -3.26 7.99 0.07
N VAL A 65 -3.49 9.23 -0.34
CA VAL A 65 -2.97 9.80 -1.59
C VAL A 65 -1.79 10.70 -1.26
N PHE A 66 -0.68 10.56 -1.98
CA PHE A 66 0.53 11.36 -1.79
C PHE A 66 0.83 12.21 -3.02
N LEU A 67 1.28 13.45 -2.81
CA LEU A 67 1.84 14.33 -3.85
C LEU A 67 2.98 15.17 -3.25
N GLY A 68 4.21 14.85 -3.63
CA GLY A 68 5.40 15.44 -3.00
C GLY A 68 5.47 15.09 -1.52
N ASN A 69 5.61 16.10 -0.65
CA ASN A 69 5.62 15.92 0.81
C ASN A 69 4.23 16.07 1.45
N ARG A 70 3.14 16.06 0.67
CA ARG A 70 1.77 16.20 1.18
C ARG A 70 0.98 14.93 0.97
N TYR A 71 0.10 14.62 1.92
CA TYR A 71 -0.82 13.51 1.80
C TYR A 71 -2.23 13.84 2.27
N GLY A 72 -3.21 13.07 1.79
CA GLY A 72 -4.60 13.18 2.23
C GLY A 72 -5.29 11.81 2.22
N ASP A 73 -6.24 11.64 3.14
CA ASP A 73 -6.95 10.38 3.36
C ASP A 73 -8.38 10.44 2.81
N ILE A 74 -8.76 9.43 2.04
CA ILE A 74 -10.09 9.26 1.47
C ILE A 74 -10.76 8.07 2.17
N PRO A 75 -11.90 8.26 2.87
CA PRO A 75 -12.56 7.16 3.57
C PRO A 75 -13.13 6.13 2.59
N GLN A 76 -12.83 4.85 2.83
CA GLN A 76 -13.31 3.70 2.06
C GLN A 76 -14.22 2.78 2.89
N GLY A 77 -14.05 2.74 4.21
CA GLY A 77 -14.87 1.92 5.11
C GLY A 77 -14.43 0.46 5.12
N ILE A 78 -15.35 -0.48 4.84
CA ILE A 78 -15.02 -1.91 4.68
C ILE A 78 -14.54 -2.14 3.26
N TYR A 79 -13.35 -2.72 3.11
CA TYR A 79 -12.73 -2.93 1.82
C TYR A 79 -12.25 -4.37 1.67
N ILE A 80 -12.61 -5.01 0.55
CA ILE A 80 -12.14 -6.36 0.22
C ILE A 80 -11.11 -6.24 -0.89
N VAL A 81 -9.88 -6.68 -0.60
CA VAL A 81 -8.77 -6.69 -1.55
C VAL A 81 -8.57 -8.11 -2.05
N ARG A 82 -8.46 -8.26 -3.37
CA ARG A 82 -8.09 -9.52 -3.99
C ARG A 82 -6.57 -9.69 -4.00
N GLY A 83 -6.08 -10.85 -3.60
CA GLY A 83 -4.66 -11.06 -3.28
C GLY A 83 -3.69 -10.83 -4.42
N GLU A 84 -4.07 -11.11 -5.68
CA GLU A 84 -3.18 -10.84 -6.82
C GLU A 84 -2.93 -9.35 -7.08
N ASN A 85 -3.75 -8.47 -6.51
CA ASN A 85 -3.57 -7.03 -6.62
C ASN A 85 -2.73 -6.45 -5.48
N VAL A 86 -2.37 -7.25 -4.47
CA VAL A 86 -1.49 -6.84 -3.38
C VAL A 86 -0.05 -6.93 -3.83
N VAL A 87 0.69 -5.81 -3.74
CA VAL A 87 2.13 -5.77 -3.99
C VAL A 87 2.88 -6.07 -2.70
N LEU A 88 2.51 -5.37 -1.63
CA LEU A 88 3.01 -5.61 -0.28
C LEU A 88 1.99 -5.15 0.74
N LEU A 89 2.15 -5.64 1.97
CA LEU A 89 1.49 -5.10 3.14
C LEU A 89 2.44 -5.14 4.34
N GLY A 90 2.19 -4.28 5.32
CA GLY A 90 2.93 -4.26 6.57
C GLY A 90 2.15 -3.55 7.66
N GLU A 91 2.42 -3.93 8.90
CA GLU A 91 1.91 -3.25 10.09
C GLU A 91 2.47 -1.82 10.17
N ILE A 92 1.66 -0.90 10.71
CA ILE A 92 2.02 0.50 10.94
C ILE A 92 2.13 0.73 12.44
N ASP A 93 3.29 1.21 12.87
CA ASP A 93 3.48 1.77 14.21
C ASP A 93 2.85 3.17 14.26
N LEU A 94 1.76 3.30 15.02
CA LEU A 94 1.01 4.55 15.12
C LEU A 94 1.78 5.67 15.82
N ASP A 95 2.67 5.32 16.77
CA ASP A 95 3.46 6.32 17.49
C ASP A 95 4.50 6.94 16.55
N GLN A 96 5.14 6.11 15.72
CA GLN A 96 6.09 6.58 14.70
C GLN A 96 5.40 7.38 13.59
N GLU A 97 4.17 7.03 13.25
CA GLU A 97 3.38 7.72 12.21
C GLU A 97 3.04 9.17 12.62
N ASP A 98 2.81 9.41 13.92
CA ASP A 98 2.54 10.74 14.47
C ASP A 98 3.80 11.63 14.50
N ASP A 99 4.99 11.03 14.58
CA ASP A 99 6.29 11.73 14.69
C ASP A 99 6.97 12.00 13.32
N VAL A 100 6.30 11.73 12.20
CA VAL A 100 6.88 11.93 10.87
C VAL A 100 7.16 13.42 10.60
N PRO A 101 8.40 13.81 10.23
CA PRO A 101 8.74 15.20 9.96
C PRO A 101 7.91 15.79 8.79
N PRO A 102 7.39 17.03 8.90
CA PRO A 102 6.60 17.67 7.83
C PRO A 102 7.34 17.86 6.50
N SER A 103 8.68 17.86 6.54
CA SER A 103 9.52 17.88 5.33
C SER A 103 9.40 16.60 4.51
N LEU A 104 9.07 15.48 5.16
CA LEU A 104 8.89 14.17 4.52
C LEU A 104 7.43 13.94 4.15
N ALA A 105 6.51 14.13 5.10
CA ALA A 105 5.07 13.95 4.86
C ALA A 105 4.24 14.88 5.77
N SER A 106 3.25 15.55 5.18
CA SER A 106 2.37 16.49 5.88
C SER A 106 0.92 16.29 5.44
N SER A 107 0.04 16.07 6.42
CA SER A 107 -1.40 15.90 6.18
C SER A 107 -2.05 17.20 5.71
N ILE A 108 -2.98 17.09 4.76
CA ILE A 108 -3.81 18.21 4.29
C ILE A 108 -5.23 18.10 4.86
N PRO A 109 -5.96 19.22 5.01
CA PRO A 109 -7.35 19.18 5.44
C PRO A 109 -8.22 18.43 4.41
N ALA A 110 -9.25 17.74 4.89
CA ALA A 110 -10.19 16.96 4.07
C ALA A 110 -10.78 17.76 2.90
N SER A 111 -11.01 19.06 3.08
CA SER A 111 -11.52 19.97 2.03
C SER A 111 -10.55 20.17 0.85
N ALA A 112 -9.25 19.91 1.04
CA ALA A 112 -8.22 20.03 0.02
C ALA A 112 -7.91 18.69 -0.69
N VAL A 113 -8.38 17.56 -0.16
CA VAL A 113 -8.14 16.22 -0.74
C VAL A 113 -8.61 16.10 -2.19
N PRO A 114 -9.79 16.61 -2.60
CA PRO A 114 -10.20 16.54 -4.00
C PRO A 114 -9.21 17.21 -4.96
N LYS A 115 -8.62 18.35 -4.55
CA LYS A 115 -7.61 19.07 -5.35
C LYS A 115 -6.29 18.30 -5.43
N LEU A 116 -5.93 17.58 -4.36
CA LEU A 116 -4.76 16.71 -4.34
C LEU A 116 -4.91 15.57 -5.35
N VAL A 117 -6.09 14.92 -5.35
CA VAL A 117 -6.42 13.82 -6.27
C VAL A 117 -6.38 14.29 -7.73
N GLU A 118 -6.97 15.46 -8.02
CA GLU A 118 -6.91 16.06 -9.36
C GLU A 118 -5.47 16.35 -9.81
N ALA A 119 -4.67 16.93 -8.92
CA ALA A 119 -3.26 17.23 -9.21
C ALA A 119 -2.43 15.96 -9.43
N LEU A 120 -2.66 14.90 -8.64
CA LEU A 120 -2.00 13.61 -8.82
C LEU A 120 -2.39 12.96 -10.15
N ALA A 121 -3.68 13.00 -10.53
CA ALA A 121 -4.13 12.48 -11.81
C ALA A 121 -3.43 13.17 -12.99
N ALA A 122 -3.30 14.50 -12.94
CA ALA A 122 -2.58 15.27 -13.95
C ALA A 122 -1.07 14.95 -13.99
N GLU A 123 -0.42 14.73 -12.84
CA GLU A 123 0.98 14.32 -12.78
C GLU A 123 1.19 12.92 -13.37
N ASN A 124 0.33 11.96 -13.01
CA ASN A 124 0.36 10.60 -13.52
C ASN A 124 0.18 10.57 -15.04
N GLU A 125 -0.79 11.32 -15.59
CA GLU A 125 -0.97 11.41 -17.04
C GLU A 125 0.27 11.98 -17.74
N SER A 126 0.89 13.01 -17.16
CA SER A 126 2.13 13.61 -17.68
C SER A 126 3.31 12.63 -17.64
N LYS A 127 3.43 11.86 -16.56
CA LYS A 127 4.45 10.82 -16.36
C LYS A 127 4.26 9.69 -17.36
N GLU A 128 3.05 9.13 -17.48
CA GLU A 128 2.73 8.09 -18.45
C GLU A 128 3.03 8.52 -19.89
N ARG A 129 2.68 9.76 -20.25
CA ARG A 129 3.00 10.30 -21.58
C ARG A 129 4.49 10.39 -21.83
N ARG A 130 5.27 10.76 -20.81
CA ARG A 130 6.74 10.85 -20.88
C ARG A 130 7.37 9.46 -20.99
N ASP A 131 6.92 8.53 -20.15
CA ASP A 131 7.45 7.17 -20.09
C ASP A 131 7.12 6.41 -21.38
N ARG A 132 5.91 6.58 -21.94
CA ARG A 132 5.54 6.01 -23.24
C ARG A 132 6.41 6.54 -24.38
N ARG A 133 6.72 7.84 -24.40
CA ARG A 133 7.63 8.42 -25.40
C ARG A 133 9.05 7.87 -25.25
N ARG A 134 9.56 7.80 -24.02
CA ARG A 134 10.89 7.28 -23.71
C ARG A 134 11.00 5.80 -24.09
N ALA A 135 10.04 4.98 -23.68
CA ALA A 135 9.99 3.55 -24.01
C ALA A 135 9.93 3.32 -25.52
N SER A 136 9.14 4.12 -26.25
CA SER A 136 9.08 4.03 -27.72
C SER A 136 10.43 4.37 -28.39
N ALA A 137 11.12 5.42 -27.93
CA ALA A 137 12.44 5.78 -28.44
C ALA A 137 13.48 4.69 -28.14
N LEU A 138 13.53 4.20 -26.89
CA LEU A 138 14.46 3.14 -26.47
C LEU A 138 14.25 1.84 -27.25
N ARG A 139 12.98 1.46 -27.47
CA ARG A 139 12.64 0.28 -28.26
C ARG A 139 13.08 0.42 -29.71
N ARG A 140 12.80 1.57 -30.33
CA ARG A 140 13.10 1.79 -31.76
C ARG A 140 14.60 1.95 -32.03
N GLU A 141 15.30 2.71 -31.20
CA GLU A 141 16.68 3.12 -31.47
C GLU A 141 17.71 2.15 -30.90
N PHE A 142 17.36 1.44 -29.83
CA PHE A 142 18.31 0.61 -29.08
C PHE A 142 17.82 -0.82 -28.84
N GLY A 143 16.63 -1.19 -29.34
CA GLY A 143 16.12 -2.57 -29.26
C GLY A 143 15.66 -3.01 -27.88
N PHE A 144 15.45 -2.09 -26.94
CA PHE A 144 14.95 -2.42 -25.61
C PHE A 144 13.51 -2.95 -25.67
N SER A 145 13.22 -3.98 -24.88
CA SER A 145 11.86 -4.44 -24.63
C SER A 145 11.15 -3.46 -23.69
N GLY A 146 9.85 -3.24 -23.93
CA GLY A 146 9.01 -2.62 -22.90
C GLY A 146 8.70 -3.66 -21.84
N GLU A 147 8.93 -3.33 -20.57
CA GLU A 147 8.45 -4.11 -19.42
C GLU A 147 7.31 -3.33 -18.74
N GLY A 148 6.30 -4.05 -18.25
CA GLY A 148 5.12 -3.52 -17.56
C GLY A 148 3.81 -4.09 -18.12
N ALA A 149 3.06 -4.81 -17.29
CA ALA A 149 1.69 -5.20 -17.61
C ALA A 149 0.72 -4.07 -17.22
N GLU A 150 -0.49 -4.11 -17.79
CA GLU A 150 -1.55 -3.19 -17.37
C GLU A 150 -1.78 -3.32 -15.84
N GLY A 151 -1.78 -2.18 -15.17
CA GLY A 151 -1.93 -2.10 -13.73
C GLY A 151 -0.68 -2.42 -12.91
N ASP A 152 0.53 -2.46 -13.45
CA ASP A 152 1.79 -2.47 -12.66
C ASP A 152 2.34 -1.03 -12.48
N SER A 153 1.62 -0.19 -11.74
CA SER A 153 1.96 1.24 -11.54
C SER A 153 2.40 1.59 -10.12
N TYR A 154 2.75 0.57 -9.32
CA TYR A 154 3.16 0.69 -7.92
C TYR A 154 4.49 1.42 -7.69
#